data_AF-A0AAU3A4A4-F1
#
_entry.id   AF-A0AAU3A4A4-F1
#
_cell.length_a   1.000
_cell.length_b   1.000
_cell.length_c   1.000
_cell.angle_alpha   90.00
_cell.angle_beta   90.00
_cell.angle_gamma   90.00
#
_symmetry.space_group_name_H-M   'P 1'
#
loop_
_entity.id
_entity.type
_entity.pdbx_description
1 polymer ?
#
loop_
_entity_poly.entity_id
_entity_poly.type
_entity_poly.pdbx_seq_one_letter_code
_entity_poly.pdbx_strand_id
1 'polypeptide(L)'
;MNYADRDPALRPFLDRVLSADDRARVEPLLTELGALAAGDLDRQAALADANPPRLVQYAPGGERVDEIEYHPAHDRAAAIAYEEFGLAAMSHRPGVHGWPSKVPHTVKYALSYLYVQSEFGMACPLSMTDSAARILRLFDPERYAAEIAALSSTDPGLRATGAMFMTEKQGGTDVGLTETVATDQGAHWTLTGKKWFASNPGADVILTLARVPGQGEGTRGLGMFLVPRLRPDGTRNAIRIDRLKDKLGSKSIASGEVTLEEAYATPVGRLTHGFRQMAEMLNVSRLSNAMRAAALMRRAVRESVDHTRVRHVFGRPLFEQPLMRATLLPMIIDAEGALALVLEAAARLTAADEGAADGEGGAARELVRVLTPLAKHTLCKRARSVTGEAMEIRGGNGYIEDWVNPRLVRDAHLGSIWEGSSNVIALDVLRCMRRQGAHHTLADTYGDRAETRGRWELLRKKGDALLELPTDEQEMRIGRYADELTRAVMETLLYDQAAHETETTGNGRALLVARTCTALLDDPDTPPRAALDHLAELAEGGRVAPSPAQEIPAKENTVKEPAAHA
;
A
#
# COMPACT_ATOMS: atom_id res chain seq x y z
N MET A 1 -25.82 4.05 -0.48
CA MET A 1 -24.83 3.25 -1.23
C MET A 1 -23.62 3.09 -0.32
N ASN A 2 -23.04 1.89 -0.19
CA ASN A 2 -21.97 1.61 0.76
C ASN A 2 -20.83 0.89 0.02
N TYR A 3 -19.57 1.34 0.17
CA TYR A 3 -18.44 0.75 -0.55
C TYR A 3 -18.07 -0.65 -0.07
N ALA A 4 -18.29 -0.99 1.21
CA ALA A 4 -18.09 -2.35 1.71
C ALA A 4 -19.11 -3.33 1.11
N ASP A 5 -20.37 -2.90 0.93
CA ASP A 5 -21.43 -3.72 0.32
C ASP A 5 -21.29 -3.86 -1.20
N ARG A 6 -20.53 -2.95 -1.83
CA ARG A 6 -20.27 -2.93 -3.27
C ARG A 6 -18.94 -3.57 -3.64
N ASP A 7 -18.24 -4.16 -2.68
CA ASP A 7 -17.04 -4.95 -2.92
C ASP A 7 -17.36 -6.44 -2.74
N PRO A 8 -17.49 -7.21 -3.84
CA PRO A 8 -17.88 -8.61 -3.76
C PRO A 8 -16.81 -9.52 -3.17
N ALA A 9 -15.57 -9.04 -3.02
CA ALA A 9 -14.46 -9.84 -2.55
C ALA A 9 -14.13 -9.57 -1.07
N LEU A 10 -14.34 -8.34 -0.58
CA LEU A 10 -13.89 -7.92 0.75
C LEU A 10 -14.39 -8.82 1.88
N ARG A 11 -15.72 -8.97 2.04
CA ARG A 11 -16.28 -9.80 3.13
C ARG A 11 -15.93 -11.28 2.97
N PRO A 12 -16.08 -11.91 1.79
CA PRO A 12 -15.68 -13.30 1.60
C PRO A 12 -14.20 -13.58 1.93
N PHE A 13 -13.29 -12.65 1.61
CA PHE A 13 -11.90 -12.79 2.01
C PHE A 13 -11.73 -12.74 3.52
N LEU A 14 -12.38 -11.79 4.19
CA LEU A 14 -12.33 -11.67 5.64
C LEU A 14 -12.95 -12.88 6.37
N ASP A 15 -14.03 -13.44 5.83
CA ASP A 15 -14.67 -14.67 6.33
C ASP A 15 -13.68 -15.85 6.34
N ARG A 16 -12.78 -15.92 5.34
CA ARG A 16 -11.79 -16.99 5.22
C ARG A 16 -10.60 -16.84 6.18
N VAL A 17 -10.17 -15.61 6.46
CA VAL A 17 -8.86 -15.35 7.09
C VAL A 17 -8.95 -14.84 8.54
N LEU A 18 -10.12 -14.38 9.00
CA LEU A 18 -10.31 -13.90 10.36
C LEU A 18 -10.91 -14.98 11.26
N SER A 19 -10.59 -14.91 12.55
CA SER A 19 -11.34 -15.64 13.57
C SER A 19 -12.81 -15.17 13.60
N ALA A 20 -13.72 -16.01 14.11
CA ALA A 20 -15.13 -15.64 14.25
C ALA A 20 -15.32 -14.36 15.09
N ASP A 21 -14.51 -14.19 16.15
CA ASP A 21 -14.55 -13.04 17.03
C ASP A 21 -14.09 -11.75 16.33
N ASP A 22 -12.96 -11.80 15.62
CA ASP A 22 -12.47 -10.65 14.85
C ASP A 22 -13.43 -10.29 13.72
N ARG A 23 -14.00 -11.32 13.08
CA ARG A 23 -14.97 -11.14 11.99
C ARG A 23 -16.25 -10.47 12.47
N ALA A 24 -16.78 -10.89 13.62
CA ALA A 24 -17.95 -10.27 14.23
C ALA A 24 -17.67 -8.83 14.67
N ARG A 25 -16.49 -8.56 15.23
CA ARG A 25 -16.12 -7.23 15.73
C ARG A 25 -15.85 -6.23 14.60
N VAL A 26 -15.35 -6.67 13.45
CA VAL A 26 -15.04 -5.78 12.31
C VAL A 26 -16.26 -5.43 11.45
N GLU A 27 -17.31 -6.27 11.39
CA GLU A 27 -18.49 -6.03 10.54
C GLU A 27 -19.14 -4.64 10.69
N PRO A 28 -19.45 -4.15 11.91
CA PRO A 28 -20.03 -2.82 12.06
C PRO A 28 -19.09 -1.72 11.54
N LEU A 29 -17.77 -1.88 11.71
CA LEU A 29 -16.78 -0.92 11.23
C LEU A 29 -16.68 -0.91 9.70
N LEU A 30 -16.77 -2.08 9.05
CA LEU A 30 -16.81 -2.16 7.58
C LEU A 30 -18.05 -1.43 7.05
N THR A 31 -19.20 -1.66 7.69
CA THR A 31 -20.46 -1.03 7.31
C THR A 31 -20.38 0.48 7.48
N GLU A 32 -19.92 0.97 8.62
CA GLU A 32 -19.83 2.40 8.90
C GLU A 32 -18.81 3.10 7.99
N LEU A 33 -17.58 2.58 7.91
CA LEU A 33 -16.54 3.17 7.07
C LEU A 33 -16.88 3.09 5.59
N GLY A 34 -17.50 2.00 5.14
CA GLY A 34 -17.95 1.84 3.78
C GLY A 34 -19.06 2.84 3.41
N ALA A 35 -19.92 3.22 4.35
CA ALA A 35 -20.92 4.27 4.15
C ALA A 35 -20.28 5.66 4.13
N LEU A 36 -19.32 5.94 5.02
CA LEU A 36 -18.55 7.19 5.03
C LEU A 36 -17.77 7.35 3.72
N ALA A 37 -17.05 6.32 3.29
CA ALA A 37 -16.30 6.28 2.04
C ALA A 37 -17.23 6.48 0.81
N ALA A 38 -18.45 5.98 0.84
CA ALA A 38 -19.42 6.23 -0.23
C ALA A 38 -20.12 7.59 -0.15
N GLY A 39 -19.86 8.39 0.89
CA GLY A 39 -20.64 9.58 1.23
C GLY A 39 -19.77 10.73 1.72
N ASP A 40 -19.77 10.97 3.04
CA ASP A 40 -19.12 12.14 3.63
C ASP A 40 -17.61 12.19 3.31
N LEU A 41 -16.89 11.09 3.51
CA LEU A 41 -15.44 11.04 3.29
C LEU A 41 -15.07 11.34 1.83
N ASP A 42 -15.82 10.84 0.84
CA ASP A 42 -15.57 11.14 -0.57
C ASP A 42 -15.75 12.63 -0.89
N ARG A 43 -16.78 13.26 -0.29
CA ARG A 43 -17.00 14.70 -0.42
C ARG A 43 -15.86 15.50 0.20
N GLN A 44 -15.41 15.10 1.40
CA GLN A 44 -14.30 15.77 2.07
C GLN A 44 -12.99 15.61 1.29
N ALA A 45 -12.73 14.41 0.74
CA ALA A 45 -11.56 14.15 -0.08
C ALA A 45 -11.51 15.04 -1.32
N ALA A 46 -12.64 15.19 -2.03
CA ALA A 46 -12.76 16.09 -3.17
C ALA A 46 -12.52 17.56 -2.79
N LEU A 47 -13.12 18.01 -1.67
CA LEU A 47 -12.92 19.37 -1.17
C LEU A 47 -11.47 19.63 -0.74
N ALA A 48 -10.80 18.66 -0.09
CA ALA A 48 -9.41 18.78 0.32
C ALA A 48 -8.44 18.78 -0.87
N ASP A 49 -8.69 17.99 -1.92
CA ASP A 49 -7.88 18.01 -3.16
C ASP A 49 -8.04 19.34 -3.91
N ALA A 50 -9.25 19.91 -3.93
CA ALA A 50 -9.53 21.21 -4.55
C ALA A 50 -8.99 22.41 -3.73
N ASN A 51 -8.77 22.24 -2.42
CA ASN A 51 -8.25 23.26 -1.51
C ASN A 51 -6.94 22.77 -0.86
N PRO A 52 -5.84 22.70 -1.63
CA PRO A 52 -4.57 22.18 -1.13
C PRO A 52 -4.03 23.04 0.03
N PRO A 53 -3.18 22.45 0.91
CA PRO A 53 -2.66 23.13 2.07
C PRO A 53 -1.77 24.31 1.71
N ARG A 54 -1.78 25.33 2.57
CA ARG A 54 -1.01 26.55 2.42
C ARG A 54 0.04 26.66 3.51
N LEU A 55 1.26 27.04 3.12
CA LEU A 55 2.32 27.35 4.07
C LEU A 55 2.25 28.82 4.49
N VAL A 56 2.18 29.05 5.78
CA VAL A 56 2.30 30.36 6.43
C VAL A 56 3.68 30.45 7.04
N GLN A 57 4.60 31.12 6.35
CA GLN A 57 5.98 31.21 6.84
C GLN A 57 6.15 32.24 7.95
N TYR A 58 5.36 33.31 7.96
CA TYR A 58 5.50 34.40 8.93
C TYR A 58 4.16 34.78 9.56
N ALA A 59 4.17 35.00 10.87
CA ALA A 59 3.06 35.65 11.59
C ALA A 59 2.92 37.12 11.17
N PRO A 60 1.78 37.77 11.47
CA PRO A 60 1.58 39.20 11.19
C PRO A 60 2.65 40.12 11.78
N GLY A 61 3.29 39.72 12.89
CA GLY A 61 4.38 40.46 13.54
C GLY A 61 5.76 40.29 12.90
N GLY A 62 5.88 39.48 11.83
CA GLY A 62 7.16 39.23 11.13
C GLY A 62 8.00 38.07 11.69
N GLU A 63 7.56 37.43 12.78
CA GLU A 63 8.17 36.21 13.31
C GLU A 63 7.89 35.01 12.40
N ARG A 64 8.90 34.16 12.19
CA ARG A 64 8.79 33.01 11.29
C ARG A 64 8.07 31.85 11.99
N VAL A 65 6.85 31.52 11.54
CA VAL A 65 5.98 30.46 12.11
C VAL A 65 5.97 29.15 11.32
N ASP A 66 6.30 29.13 10.02
CA ASP A 66 6.26 27.93 9.17
C ASP A 66 5.07 26.96 9.45
N GLU A 67 3.87 27.50 9.65
CA GLU A 67 2.65 26.72 9.94
C GLU A 67 1.98 26.28 8.64
N ILE A 68 1.33 25.11 8.65
CA ILE A 68 0.60 24.59 7.50
C ILE A 68 -0.88 24.68 7.80
N GLU A 69 -1.58 25.50 7.03
CA GLU A 69 -3.03 25.60 7.08
C GLU A 69 -3.65 24.57 6.15
N TYR A 70 -4.52 23.73 6.70
CA TYR A 70 -5.33 22.77 5.96
C TYR A 70 -6.77 23.27 5.85
N HIS A 71 -7.45 22.88 4.77
CA HIS A 71 -8.88 23.10 4.65
C HIS A 71 -9.64 22.22 5.67
N PRO A 72 -10.75 22.66 6.29
CA PRO A 72 -11.49 21.84 7.28
C PRO A 72 -11.92 20.45 6.80
N ALA A 73 -12.07 20.27 5.48
CA ALA A 73 -12.34 18.97 4.86
C ALA A 73 -11.19 17.96 5.08
N HIS A 74 -9.93 18.41 5.03
CA HIS A 74 -8.77 17.60 5.39
C HIS A 74 -8.86 17.16 6.86
N ASP A 75 -9.20 18.07 7.76
CA ASP A 75 -9.28 17.78 9.19
C ASP A 75 -10.41 16.80 9.50
N ARG A 76 -11.55 16.91 8.80
CA ARG A 76 -12.62 15.92 8.88
C ARG A 76 -12.16 14.54 8.42
N ALA A 77 -11.44 14.44 7.30
CA ALA A 77 -10.89 13.17 6.84
C ALA A 77 -9.86 12.59 7.83
N ALA A 78 -9.01 13.46 8.41
CA ALA A 78 -8.07 13.09 9.45
C ALA A 78 -8.77 12.55 10.71
N ALA A 79 -9.83 13.20 11.17
CA ALA A 79 -10.61 12.78 12.34
C ALA A 79 -11.23 11.38 12.12
N ILE A 80 -11.80 11.12 10.92
CA ILE A 80 -12.29 9.77 10.57
C ILE A 80 -11.15 8.75 10.72
N ALA A 81 -9.98 9.01 10.13
CA ALA A 81 -8.88 8.04 10.12
C ALA A 81 -8.24 7.80 11.50
N TYR A 82 -7.96 8.87 12.25
CA TYR A 82 -7.17 8.81 13.48
C TYR A 82 -8.01 8.68 14.75
N GLU A 83 -9.17 9.34 14.82
CA GLU A 83 -9.96 9.46 16.05
C GLU A 83 -11.09 8.44 16.05
N GLU A 84 -11.91 8.43 14.98
CA GLU A 84 -13.07 7.53 14.89
C GLU A 84 -12.65 6.09 14.64
N PHE A 85 -11.80 5.85 13.64
CA PHE A 85 -11.38 4.48 13.25
C PHE A 85 -10.02 4.07 13.82
N GLY A 86 -9.26 4.99 14.42
CA GLY A 86 -7.98 4.69 15.06
C GLY A 86 -6.99 3.91 14.17
N LEU A 87 -6.99 4.15 12.85
CA LEU A 87 -6.29 3.30 11.87
C LEU A 87 -4.78 3.21 12.13
N ALA A 88 -4.16 4.27 12.64
CA ALA A 88 -2.76 4.24 13.08
C ALA A 88 -2.61 3.52 14.43
N ALA A 89 -3.55 3.71 15.37
CA ALA A 89 -3.49 3.13 16.72
C ALA A 89 -3.66 1.60 16.74
N MET A 90 -4.42 1.04 15.78
CA MET A 90 -4.76 -0.39 15.67
C MET A 90 -3.57 -1.34 15.85
N SER A 91 -2.42 -1.01 15.27
CA SER A 91 -1.21 -1.86 15.31
C SER A 91 -0.40 -1.75 16.60
N HIS A 92 -0.74 -0.82 17.49
CA HIS A 92 0.16 -0.40 18.57
C HIS A 92 -0.38 -0.61 19.97
N ARG A 93 -1.70 -0.62 20.15
CA ARG A 93 -2.31 -0.69 21.47
C ARG A 93 -3.57 -1.56 21.50
N PRO A 94 -3.87 -2.21 22.64
CA PRO A 94 -5.16 -2.83 22.87
C PRO A 94 -6.26 -1.78 23.08
N GLY A 95 -7.51 -2.23 23.04
CA GLY A 95 -8.70 -1.44 23.36
C GLY A 95 -9.30 -0.67 22.19
N VAL A 96 -8.60 -0.55 21.05
CA VAL A 96 -9.14 0.10 19.84
C VAL A 96 -10.36 -0.70 19.36
N HIS A 97 -11.53 -0.07 19.31
CA HIS A 97 -12.82 -0.70 19.01
C HIS A 97 -13.11 -2.00 19.79
N GLY A 98 -12.63 -2.09 21.04
CA GLY A 98 -12.91 -3.24 21.91
C GLY A 98 -12.10 -4.50 21.60
N TRP A 99 -11.06 -4.43 20.75
CA TRP A 99 -10.09 -5.53 20.65
C TRP A 99 -9.29 -5.65 21.96
N PRO A 100 -9.18 -6.86 22.56
CA PRO A 100 -8.45 -7.05 23.82
C PRO A 100 -6.93 -6.96 23.65
N SER A 101 -6.43 -7.26 22.44
CA SER A 101 -5.03 -7.16 22.03
C SER A 101 -4.90 -6.12 20.91
N LYS A 102 -3.71 -6.02 20.30
CA LYS A 102 -3.54 -5.24 19.06
C LYS A 102 -4.45 -5.81 17.97
N VAL A 103 -5.01 -4.94 17.15
CA VAL A 103 -5.88 -5.35 16.05
C VAL A 103 -5.05 -6.08 14.98
N PRO A 104 -5.50 -7.24 14.47
CA PRO A 104 -4.81 -7.94 13.37
C PRO A 104 -4.58 -7.01 12.18
N HIS A 105 -3.41 -7.09 11.54
CA HIS A 105 -3.09 -6.21 10.41
C HIS A 105 -4.10 -6.39 9.26
N THR A 106 -4.63 -7.60 9.08
CA THR A 106 -5.68 -7.87 8.08
C THR A 106 -6.91 -6.97 8.26
N VAL A 107 -7.38 -6.79 9.51
CA VAL A 107 -8.50 -5.90 9.83
C VAL A 107 -8.14 -4.44 9.53
N LYS A 108 -6.97 -3.98 10.00
CA LYS A 108 -6.50 -2.61 9.76
C LYS A 108 -6.38 -2.30 8.27
N TYR A 109 -5.78 -3.19 7.49
CA TYR A 109 -5.59 -2.98 6.07
C TYR A 109 -6.92 -3.05 5.29
N ALA A 110 -7.89 -3.86 5.72
CA ALA A 110 -9.24 -3.86 5.16
C ALA A 110 -9.98 -2.54 5.39
N LEU A 111 -9.91 -1.98 6.60
CA LEU A 111 -10.50 -0.67 6.91
C LEU A 111 -9.76 0.47 6.17
N SER A 112 -8.43 0.44 6.18
CA SER A 112 -7.62 1.42 5.43
C SER A 112 -7.89 1.36 3.93
N TYR A 113 -8.13 0.16 3.39
CA TYR A 113 -8.52 -0.03 1.99
C TYR A 113 -9.85 0.67 1.68
N LEU A 114 -10.88 0.54 2.52
CA LEU A 114 -12.15 1.26 2.35
C LEU A 114 -11.96 2.79 2.43
N TYR A 115 -11.17 3.27 3.40
CA TYR A 115 -10.85 4.69 3.54
C TYR A 115 -10.19 5.24 2.26
N VAL A 116 -9.19 4.53 1.72
CA VAL A 116 -8.40 4.97 0.56
C VAL A 116 -9.20 4.96 -0.75
N GLN A 117 -10.29 4.19 -0.85
CA GLN A 117 -11.19 4.31 -2.01
C GLN A 117 -11.73 5.73 -2.19
N SER A 118 -11.68 6.56 -1.13
CA SER A 118 -12.11 7.97 -1.14
C SER A 118 -10.95 8.93 -0.99
N GLU A 119 -10.07 8.72 0.00
CA GLU A 119 -9.00 9.64 0.35
C GLU A 119 -7.61 8.96 0.32
N PHE A 120 -6.84 9.25 -0.73
CA PHE A 120 -5.51 8.69 -0.93
C PHE A 120 -4.39 9.48 -0.24
N GLY A 121 -4.48 10.81 -0.21
CA GLY A 121 -3.45 11.70 0.30
C GLY A 121 -3.22 11.54 1.79
N MET A 122 -4.29 11.56 2.59
CA MET A 122 -4.23 11.39 4.05
C MET A 122 -3.69 10.03 4.51
N ALA A 123 -3.77 9.01 3.66
CA ALA A 123 -3.19 7.72 4.00
C ALA A 123 -1.66 7.81 4.15
N CYS A 124 -1.00 8.83 3.58
CA CYS A 124 0.44 9.07 3.74
C CYS A 124 0.83 9.40 5.20
N PRO A 125 0.39 10.52 5.81
CA PRO A 125 0.71 10.81 7.21
C PRO A 125 0.20 9.72 8.15
N LEU A 126 -0.94 9.09 7.85
CA LEU A 126 -1.46 7.96 8.63
C LEU A 126 -0.46 6.79 8.68
N SER A 127 0.04 6.37 7.51
CA SER A 127 1.02 5.29 7.42
C SER A 127 2.36 5.67 8.06
N MET A 128 2.79 6.93 7.95
CA MET A 128 4.03 7.41 8.57
C MET A 128 3.90 7.48 10.10
N THR A 129 2.71 7.82 10.61
CA THR A 129 2.40 7.84 12.05
C THR A 129 2.49 6.43 12.64
N ASP A 130 1.80 5.47 12.01
CA ASP A 130 1.85 4.06 12.36
C ASP A 130 3.28 3.49 12.26
N SER A 131 3.98 3.78 11.16
CA SER A 131 5.35 3.31 10.95
C SER A 131 6.32 3.91 11.96
N ALA A 132 6.18 5.20 12.31
CA ALA A 132 7.02 5.83 13.33
C ALA A 132 6.83 5.18 14.69
N ALA A 133 5.59 4.96 15.12
CA ALA A 133 5.28 4.26 16.36
C ALA A 133 5.88 2.84 16.38
N ARG A 134 5.79 2.10 15.25
CA ARG A 134 6.39 0.78 15.11
C ARG A 134 7.91 0.82 15.33
N ILE A 135 8.60 1.75 14.66
CA ILE A 135 10.07 1.84 14.69
C ILE A 135 10.57 2.19 16.09
N LEU A 136 9.92 3.14 16.75
CA LEU A 136 10.25 3.51 18.12
C LEU A 136 10.04 2.33 19.08
N ARG A 137 8.94 1.58 18.92
CA ARG A 137 8.68 0.36 19.71
C ARG A 137 9.73 -0.74 19.49
N LEU A 138 10.19 -0.92 18.25
CA LEU A 138 11.15 -1.98 17.91
C LEU A 138 12.56 -1.72 18.43
N PHE A 139 12.98 -0.45 18.49
CA PHE A 139 14.38 -0.12 18.73
C PHE A 139 14.66 0.60 20.04
N ASP A 140 13.73 1.40 20.58
CA ASP A 140 13.92 2.17 21.81
C ASP A 140 12.57 2.44 22.55
N PRO A 141 11.80 1.41 22.92
CA PRO A 141 10.44 1.58 23.45
C PRO A 141 10.36 2.38 24.76
N GLU A 142 11.33 2.20 25.66
CA GLU A 142 11.33 2.89 26.96
C GLU A 142 11.66 4.38 26.82
N ARG A 143 12.61 4.70 25.93
CA ARG A 143 13.05 6.09 25.70
C ARG A 143 11.95 6.93 25.08
N TYR A 144 11.17 6.34 24.18
CA TYR A 144 10.16 7.06 23.38
C TYR A 144 8.72 6.71 23.79
N ALA A 145 8.51 6.33 25.04
CA ALA A 145 7.20 5.89 25.52
C ALA A 145 6.10 6.95 25.34
N ALA A 146 6.45 8.24 25.52
CA ALA A 146 5.51 9.36 25.36
C ALA A 146 5.14 9.58 23.89
N GLU A 147 6.11 9.57 22.99
CA GLU A 147 5.91 9.72 21.55
C GLU A 147 5.12 8.54 20.99
N ILE A 148 5.43 7.32 21.42
CA ILE A 148 4.69 6.11 21.06
C ILE A 148 3.23 6.20 21.52
N ALA A 149 2.98 6.68 22.75
CA ALA A 149 1.63 6.87 23.26
C ALA A 149 0.85 7.92 22.45
N ALA A 150 1.49 9.05 22.12
CA ALA A 150 0.87 10.12 21.33
C ALA A 150 0.59 9.70 19.88
N LEU A 151 1.54 9.02 19.21
CA LEU A 151 1.40 8.51 17.84
C LEU A 151 0.33 7.40 17.73
N SER A 152 -0.03 6.76 18.85
CA SER A 152 -1.10 5.75 18.93
C SER A 152 -2.33 6.22 19.71
N SER A 153 -2.46 7.54 19.94
CA SER A 153 -3.65 8.11 20.57
C SER A 153 -4.76 8.33 19.54
N THR A 154 -5.99 8.01 19.94
CA THR A 154 -7.22 8.38 19.22
C THR A 154 -7.87 9.64 19.80
N ASP A 155 -7.32 10.19 20.89
CA ASP A 155 -7.78 11.45 21.48
C ASP A 155 -7.16 12.63 20.68
N PRO A 156 -7.97 13.50 20.06
CA PRO A 156 -7.48 14.64 19.28
C PRO A 156 -6.58 15.59 20.07
N GLY A 157 -6.79 15.72 21.39
CA GLY A 157 -5.98 16.59 22.25
C GLY A 157 -4.61 16.01 22.61
N LEU A 158 -4.40 14.70 22.40
CA LEU A 158 -3.17 13.99 22.74
C LEU A 158 -2.46 13.38 21.53
N ARG A 159 -3.12 13.34 20.37
CA ARG A 159 -2.62 12.72 19.15
C ARG A 159 -1.41 13.46 18.60
N ALA A 160 -0.37 12.70 18.30
CA ALA A 160 0.76 13.13 17.47
C ALA A 160 0.70 12.50 16.08
N THR A 161 1.27 13.17 15.09
CA THR A 161 1.47 12.64 13.74
C THR A 161 2.95 12.39 13.46
N GLY A 162 3.21 11.38 12.64
CA GLY A 162 4.56 10.99 12.23
C GLY A 162 4.92 11.42 10.81
N ALA A 163 6.22 11.54 10.56
CA ALA A 163 6.80 11.69 9.22
C ALA A 163 8.15 10.95 9.09
N MET A 164 8.56 10.74 7.84
CA MET A 164 9.84 10.13 7.49
C MET A 164 10.56 10.98 6.45
N PHE A 165 11.73 11.52 6.80
CA PHE A 165 12.54 12.33 5.88
C PHE A 165 13.82 11.59 5.47
N MET A 166 13.79 10.98 4.29
CA MET A 166 14.96 10.26 3.74
C MET A 166 15.54 10.96 2.53
N THR A 167 14.70 11.45 1.61
CA THR A 167 15.14 11.95 0.32
C THR A 167 15.80 13.32 0.42
N GLU A 168 16.99 13.43 -0.16
CA GLU A 168 17.73 14.66 -0.36
C GLU A 168 17.95 14.91 -1.86
N LYS A 169 18.51 16.06 -2.25
CA LYS A 169 18.61 16.46 -3.68
C LYS A 169 19.41 15.48 -4.53
N GLN A 170 20.47 14.95 -3.95
CA GLN A 170 21.42 14.02 -4.54
C GLN A 170 20.89 12.59 -4.63
N GLY A 171 19.86 12.22 -3.85
CA GLY A 171 19.32 10.87 -3.90
C GLY A 171 18.13 10.60 -2.98
N GLY A 172 17.10 9.94 -3.54
CA GLY A 172 16.04 9.27 -2.77
C GLY A 172 16.20 7.76 -2.75
N THR A 173 16.58 7.16 -3.89
CA THR A 173 16.90 5.73 -3.99
C THR A 173 18.22 5.41 -3.33
N ASP A 174 19.28 6.16 -3.67
CA ASP A 174 20.60 6.00 -3.07
C ASP A 174 20.74 6.93 -1.86
N VAL A 175 20.14 6.52 -0.75
CA VAL A 175 20.22 7.26 0.51
C VAL A 175 21.62 7.28 1.11
N GLY A 176 22.55 6.45 0.63
CA GLY A 176 23.95 6.46 1.06
C GLY A 176 24.65 7.81 0.79
N LEU A 177 24.12 8.56 -0.18
CA LEU A 177 24.58 9.90 -0.53
C LEU A 177 24.08 11.00 0.41
N THR A 178 23.34 10.68 1.49
CA THR A 178 22.85 11.66 2.49
C THR A 178 23.96 12.62 2.94
N GLU A 179 23.67 13.91 2.89
CA GLU A 179 24.54 15.04 3.25
C GLU A 179 24.12 15.70 4.56
N THR A 180 22.89 15.46 5.08
CA THR A 180 22.54 15.90 6.44
C THR A 180 23.53 15.32 7.44
N VAL A 181 24.17 16.17 8.24
CA VAL A 181 25.18 15.79 9.24
C VAL A 181 24.55 15.82 10.62
N ALA A 182 24.91 14.84 11.45
CA ALA A 182 24.60 14.80 12.87
C ALA A 182 25.82 15.23 13.69
N THR A 183 25.63 16.17 14.62
CA THR A 183 26.66 16.64 15.55
C THR A 183 26.28 16.24 16.97
N ASP A 184 27.20 15.58 17.67
CA ASP A 184 27.01 15.16 19.06
C ASP A 184 27.15 16.36 20.00
N GLN A 185 26.13 16.62 20.82
CA GLN A 185 26.11 17.66 21.85
C GLN A 185 26.16 17.05 23.27
N GLY A 186 26.53 15.77 23.38
CA GLY A 186 26.56 15.00 24.63
C GLY A 186 25.18 14.47 25.01
N ALA A 187 24.29 15.34 25.50
CA ALA A 187 22.96 14.92 25.97
C ALA A 187 21.96 14.68 24.82
N HIS A 188 22.20 15.28 23.66
CA HIS A 188 21.37 15.20 22.46
C HIS A 188 22.25 15.38 21.22
N TRP A 189 21.63 15.34 20.05
CA TRP A 189 22.29 15.60 18.77
C TRP A 189 21.65 16.80 18.10
N THR A 190 22.40 17.45 17.22
CA THR A 190 21.86 18.45 16.30
C THR A 190 22.04 17.99 14.86
N LEU A 191 21.05 18.25 14.01
CA LEU A 191 21.09 17.90 12.60
C LEU A 191 21.13 19.15 11.72
N THR A 192 22.07 19.18 10.77
CA THR A 192 22.18 20.24 9.78
C THR A 192 22.16 19.65 8.38
N GLY A 193 21.19 20.08 7.56
CA GLY A 193 21.03 19.54 6.21
C GLY A 193 19.72 19.93 5.55
N LYS A 194 19.46 19.37 4.36
CA LYS A 194 18.26 19.69 3.57
C LYS A 194 17.54 18.42 3.14
N LYS A 195 16.26 18.34 3.48
CA LYS A 195 15.35 17.27 3.09
C LYS A 195 14.50 17.74 1.90
N TRP A 196 14.63 17.02 0.79
CA TRP A 196 14.13 17.46 -0.50
C TRP A 196 12.66 17.09 -0.75
N PHE A 197 12.24 15.93 -0.24
CA PHE A 197 10.83 15.53 -0.19
C PHE A 197 10.49 15.17 1.25
N ALA A 198 9.86 16.12 1.95
CA ALA A 198 9.38 15.98 3.31
C ALA A 198 7.84 15.98 3.31
N SER A 199 7.23 14.80 3.29
CA SER A 199 5.77 14.66 3.42
C SER A 199 5.36 14.84 4.87
N ASN A 200 4.23 15.52 5.10
CA ASN A 200 3.81 15.98 6.42
C ASN A 200 4.91 16.78 7.16
N PRO A 201 5.42 17.88 6.59
CA PRO A 201 6.58 18.57 7.16
C PRO A 201 6.32 19.23 8.53
N GLY A 202 5.05 19.38 8.91
CA GLY A 202 4.62 19.85 10.24
C GLY A 202 4.35 18.73 11.26
N ALA A 203 4.76 17.49 10.98
CA ALA A 203 4.57 16.36 11.89
C ALA A 203 5.24 16.58 13.25
N ASP A 204 4.64 16.03 14.30
CA ASP A 204 5.14 16.13 15.67
C ASP A 204 6.40 15.30 15.89
N VAL A 205 6.47 14.14 15.22
CA VAL A 205 7.59 13.19 15.30
C VAL A 205 8.12 12.89 13.90
N ILE A 206 9.35 13.31 13.61
CA ILE A 206 10.01 13.05 12.33
C ILE A 206 11.13 12.04 12.53
N LEU A 207 11.11 10.93 11.79
CA LEU A 207 12.25 10.02 11.71
C LEU A 207 13.08 10.34 10.46
N THR A 208 14.40 10.47 10.63
CA THR A 208 15.32 10.84 9.55
C THR A 208 16.63 10.08 9.65
N LEU A 209 17.36 10.01 8.53
CA LEU A 209 18.76 9.62 8.50
C LEU A 209 19.67 10.86 8.46
N ALA A 210 20.81 10.74 9.12
CA ALA A 210 21.90 11.72 9.07
C ALA A 210 23.26 11.02 9.17
N ARG A 211 24.28 11.63 8.57
CA ARG A 211 25.66 11.16 8.60
C ARG A 211 26.27 11.42 9.96
N VAL A 212 26.79 10.36 10.58
CA VAL A 212 27.53 10.44 11.84
C VAL A 212 29.02 10.55 11.51
N PRO A 213 29.69 11.67 11.83
CA PRO A 213 31.12 11.85 11.54
C PRO A 213 31.96 10.69 12.08
N GLY A 214 32.89 10.19 11.26
CA GLY A 214 33.77 9.08 11.63
C GLY A 214 33.17 7.67 11.52
N GLN A 215 31.86 7.51 11.25
CA GLN A 215 31.20 6.20 11.18
C GLN A 215 31.41 5.47 9.83
N GLY A 216 31.86 6.18 8.80
CA GLY A 216 32.16 5.65 7.47
C GLY A 216 31.32 6.25 6.35
N GLU A 217 31.46 5.67 5.16
CA GLU A 217 30.80 6.14 3.93
C GLU A 217 29.52 5.37 3.59
N GLY A 218 28.75 5.92 2.64
CA GLY A 218 27.50 5.34 2.16
C GLY A 218 26.49 5.11 3.29
N THR A 219 25.70 4.05 3.17
CA THR A 219 24.66 3.69 4.16
C THR A 219 25.22 3.25 5.52
N ARG A 220 26.49 2.82 5.60
CA ARG A 220 27.15 2.46 6.87
C ARG A 220 27.43 3.68 7.74
N GLY A 221 27.61 4.85 7.12
CA GLY A 221 27.84 6.12 7.81
C GLY A 221 26.58 6.79 8.37
N LEU A 222 25.40 6.20 8.21
CA LEU A 222 24.12 6.83 8.55
C LEU A 222 23.55 6.30 9.87
N GLY A 223 23.25 7.24 10.77
CA GLY A 223 22.43 7.02 11.96
C GLY A 223 20.97 7.40 11.74
N MET A 224 20.08 6.78 12.51
CA MET A 224 18.66 7.13 12.53
C MET A 224 18.37 8.01 13.74
N PHE A 225 17.61 9.08 13.51
CA PHE A 225 17.30 10.10 14.50
C PHE A 225 15.80 10.41 14.52
N LEU A 226 15.30 10.69 15.72
CA LEU A 226 14.02 11.35 15.93
C LEU A 226 14.27 12.85 16.04
N VAL A 227 13.53 13.63 15.27
CA VAL A 227 13.52 15.09 15.27
C VAL A 227 12.10 15.52 15.66
N PRO A 228 11.88 16.05 16.87
CA PRO A 228 10.55 16.47 17.28
C PRO A 228 10.24 17.86 16.72
N ARG A 229 8.95 18.17 16.52
CA ARG A 229 8.50 19.53 16.13
C ARG A 229 8.87 20.58 17.18
N LEU A 230 8.68 20.23 18.44
CA LEU A 230 9.02 21.05 19.60
C LEU A 230 10.20 20.42 20.35
N ARG A 231 11.09 21.27 20.87
CA ARG A 231 12.18 20.88 21.75
C ARG A 231 11.64 20.46 23.12
N PRO A 232 12.43 19.75 23.95
CA PRO A 232 12.00 19.36 25.30
C PRO A 232 11.58 20.53 26.20
N ASP A 233 12.09 21.74 25.95
CA ASP A 233 11.73 22.98 26.65
C ASP A 233 10.42 23.62 26.14
N GLY A 234 9.74 22.99 25.17
CA GLY A 234 8.51 23.47 24.54
C GLY A 234 8.70 24.50 23.43
N THR A 235 9.94 24.95 23.17
CA THR A 235 10.22 25.89 22.09
C THR A 235 10.23 25.17 20.73
N ARG A 236 10.05 25.92 19.64
CA ARG A 236 10.07 25.34 18.30
C ARG A 236 11.47 24.81 17.95
N ASN A 237 11.51 23.64 17.34
CA ASN A 237 12.77 23.10 16.83
C ASN A 237 13.21 23.87 15.57
N ALA A 238 14.50 23.86 15.27
CA ALA A 238 15.10 24.58 14.15
C ALA A 238 14.88 23.83 12.81
N ILE A 239 13.60 23.62 12.50
CA ILE A 239 13.08 22.98 11.29
C ILE A 239 12.42 24.06 10.47
N ARG A 240 12.98 24.33 9.30
CA ARG A 240 12.51 25.40 8.41
C ARG A 240 11.81 24.81 7.21
N ILE A 241 10.55 25.15 6.99
CA ILE A 241 9.82 24.73 5.79
C ILE A 241 10.08 25.77 4.70
N ASP A 242 10.89 25.39 3.71
CA ASP A 242 11.34 26.29 2.65
C ASP A 242 10.19 26.63 1.69
N ARG A 243 9.43 25.61 1.28
CA ARG A 243 8.21 25.71 0.47
C ARG A 243 7.43 24.40 0.47
N LEU A 244 6.16 24.45 0.04
CA LEU A 244 5.41 23.27 -0.38
C LEU A 244 5.66 22.98 -1.87
N LYS A 245 5.55 21.70 -2.24
CA LYS A 245 5.64 21.22 -3.62
C LYS A 245 4.28 21.40 -4.30
N ASP A 246 4.31 21.91 -5.53
CA ASP A 246 3.19 21.77 -6.47
C ASP A 246 3.26 20.36 -7.08
N LYS A 247 2.20 19.56 -6.88
CA LYS A 247 2.19 18.12 -7.14
C LYS A 247 1.08 17.75 -8.12
N LEU A 248 1.36 16.72 -8.93
CA LEU A 248 0.36 16.09 -9.80
C LEU A 248 -0.85 15.58 -9.02
N GLY A 249 -0.62 14.70 -8.04
CA GLY A 249 -1.66 14.11 -7.17
C GLY A 249 -1.32 14.28 -5.70
N SER A 250 -2.14 13.69 -4.82
CA SER A 250 -2.07 13.82 -3.36
C SER A 250 -2.09 15.30 -2.93
N LYS A 251 -2.89 16.14 -3.61
CA LYS A 251 -2.87 17.60 -3.39
C LYS A 251 -3.37 17.98 -2.00
N SER A 252 -4.21 17.13 -1.39
CA SER A 252 -4.73 17.29 -0.03
C SER A 252 -3.66 17.25 1.08
N ILE A 253 -2.47 16.68 0.82
CA ILE A 253 -1.40 16.54 1.82
C ILE A 253 -0.22 17.44 1.49
N ALA A 254 0.31 18.14 2.50
CA ALA A 254 1.51 18.94 2.38
C ALA A 254 2.75 18.06 2.20
N SER A 255 3.51 18.35 1.15
CA SER A 255 4.86 17.83 0.95
C SER A 255 5.75 19.02 0.64
N GLY A 256 6.90 19.13 1.29
CA GLY A 256 7.75 20.31 1.19
C GLY A 256 9.22 20.02 1.05
N GLU A 257 9.97 21.12 0.98
CA GLU A 257 11.41 21.16 1.19
C GLU A 257 11.65 21.66 2.61
N VAL A 258 12.50 20.97 3.36
CA VAL A 258 12.79 21.29 4.75
C VAL A 258 14.29 21.45 4.93
N THR A 259 14.69 22.56 5.54
CA THR A 259 16.06 22.78 6.00
C THR A 259 16.11 22.53 7.51
N LEU A 260 17.04 21.69 7.95
CA LEU A 260 17.38 21.47 9.36
C LEU A 260 18.59 22.36 9.68
N GLU A 261 18.45 23.26 10.65
CA GLU A 261 19.48 24.24 11.03
C GLU A 261 19.91 23.97 12.47
N GLU A 262 20.86 23.06 12.69
CA GLU A 262 21.19 22.56 14.03
C GLU A 262 19.96 22.05 14.80
N ALA A 263 19.03 21.42 14.08
CA ALA A 263 17.77 20.94 14.64
C ALA A 263 18.02 19.90 15.73
N TYR A 264 17.39 20.07 16.89
CA TYR A 264 17.45 19.12 18.01
C TYR A 264 17.00 17.75 17.54
N ALA A 265 17.75 16.72 17.91
CA ALA A 265 17.45 15.34 17.59
C ALA A 265 17.96 14.37 18.66
N THR A 266 17.35 13.19 18.69
CA THR A 266 17.78 12.08 19.55
C THR A 266 18.01 10.83 18.70
N PRO A 267 19.07 10.04 18.98
CA PRO A 267 19.35 8.84 18.22
C PRO A 267 18.31 7.75 18.50
N VAL A 268 17.95 6.98 17.47
CA VAL A 268 17.03 5.85 17.59
C VAL A 268 17.76 4.54 17.30
N GLY A 269 17.78 3.66 18.30
CA GLY A 269 18.56 2.43 18.39
C GLY A 269 20.05 2.68 18.21
N ARG A 270 20.71 1.85 17.40
CA ARG A 270 22.16 1.89 17.22
C ARG A 270 22.52 2.78 16.04
N LEU A 271 23.24 3.87 16.26
CA LEU A 271 23.70 4.78 15.20
C LEU A 271 24.41 4.05 14.03
N THR A 272 25.16 2.98 14.32
CA THR A 272 25.83 2.15 13.31
C THR A 272 24.90 1.33 12.40
N HIS A 273 23.61 1.28 12.72
CA HIS A 273 22.60 0.49 12.04
C HIS A 273 21.43 1.33 11.50
N GLY A 274 21.56 2.66 11.45
CA GLY A 274 20.45 3.57 11.14
C GLY A 274 19.69 3.21 9.87
N PHE A 275 20.39 2.97 8.75
CA PHE A 275 19.73 2.56 7.51
C PHE A 275 19.02 1.20 7.61
N ARG A 276 19.63 0.21 8.29
CA ARG A 276 19.02 -1.11 8.48
C ARG A 276 17.74 -1.03 9.31
N GLN A 277 17.75 -0.18 10.34
CA GLN A 277 16.57 0.08 11.16
C GLN A 277 15.47 0.79 10.36
N MET A 278 15.83 1.82 9.58
CA MET A 278 14.90 2.53 8.70
C MET A 278 14.29 1.61 7.61
N ALA A 279 15.00 0.58 7.17
CA ALA A 279 14.47 -0.38 6.20
C ALA A 279 13.23 -1.14 6.71
N GLU A 280 13.07 -1.31 8.02
CA GLU A 280 11.83 -1.88 8.60
C GLU A 280 10.64 -0.93 8.39
N MET A 281 10.88 0.39 8.44
CA MET A 281 9.85 1.42 8.19
C MET A 281 9.40 1.36 6.73
N LEU A 282 10.38 1.26 5.82
CA LEU A 282 10.15 1.14 4.37
C LEU A 282 9.32 -0.11 4.02
N ASN A 283 9.50 -1.22 4.72
CA ASN A 283 8.71 -2.43 4.45
C ASN A 283 7.22 -2.20 4.75
N VAL A 284 6.89 -1.63 5.90
CA VAL A 284 5.48 -1.37 6.24
C VAL A 284 4.88 -0.28 5.35
N SER A 285 5.65 0.76 5.00
CA SER A 285 5.19 1.80 4.07
C SER A 285 4.89 1.25 2.67
N ARG A 286 5.68 0.29 2.19
CA ARG A 286 5.46 -0.38 0.89
C ARG A 286 4.19 -1.23 0.87
N LEU A 287 3.89 -1.94 1.95
CA LEU A 287 2.62 -2.69 2.06
C LEU A 287 1.43 -1.72 2.09
N SER A 288 1.54 -0.60 2.81
CA SER A 288 0.54 0.48 2.75
C SER A 288 0.32 1.01 1.33
N ASN A 289 1.38 1.23 0.56
CA ASN A 289 1.25 1.64 -0.84
C ASN A 289 0.57 0.59 -1.73
N ALA A 290 0.89 -0.69 -1.55
CA ALA A 290 0.22 -1.77 -2.25
C ALA A 290 -1.29 -1.80 -1.93
N MET A 291 -1.66 -1.62 -0.66
CA MET A 291 -3.06 -1.49 -0.24
C MET A 291 -3.75 -0.29 -0.92
N ARG A 292 -3.08 0.87 -0.97
CA ARG A 292 -3.66 2.06 -1.63
C ARG A 292 -3.89 1.82 -3.12
N ALA A 293 -2.96 1.13 -3.79
CA ALA A 293 -3.12 0.75 -5.19
C ALA A 293 -4.33 -0.17 -5.39
N ALA A 294 -4.52 -1.17 -4.52
CA ALA A 294 -5.70 -2.05 -4.54
C ALA A 294 -7.01 -1.25 -4.37
N ALA A 295 -7.04 -0.33 -3.41
CA ALA A 295 -8.20 0.53 -3.15
C ALA A 295 -8.55 1.43 -4.36
N LEU A 296 -7.55 2.07 -4.98
CA LEU A 296 -7.76 2.88 -6.19
C LEU A 296 -8.29 2.04 -7.36
N MET A 297 -7.77 0.81 -7.54
CA MET A 297 -8.30 -0.11 -8.55
C MET A 297 -9.76 -0.45 -8.30
N ARG A 298 -10.13 -0.75 -7.05
CA ARG A 298 -11.52 -1.05 -6.71
C ARG A 298 -12.46 0.13 -6.96
N ARG A 299 -12.05 1.34 -6.55
CA ARG A 299 -12.81 2.57 -6.80
C ARG A 299 -12.98 2.80 -8.30
N ALA A 300 -11.91 2.65 -9.09
CA ALA A 300 -11.93 2.81 -10.53
C ALA A 300 -12.87 1.82 -11.24
N VAL A 301 -12.84 0.53 -10.86
CA VAL A 301 -13.77 -0.47 -11.41
C VAL A 301 -15.21 -0.09 -11.10
N ARG A 302 -15.49 0.34 -9.86
CA ARG A 302 -16.85 0.74 -9.45
C ARG A 302 -17.38 1.91 -10.26
N GLU A 303 -16.59 2.98 -10.40
CA GLU A 303 -16.95 4.15 -11.21
C GLU A 303 -17.23 3.77 -12.68
N SER A 304 -16.49 2.80 -13.21
CA SER A 304 -16.62 2.30 -14.57
C SER A 304 -17.89 1.46 -14.75
N VAL A 305 -18.15 0.52 -13.84
CA VAL A 305 -19.35 -0.33 -13.87
C VAL A 305 -20.62 0.53 -13.72
N ASP A 306 -20.65 1.42 -12.72
CA ASP A 306 -21.81 2.28 -12.48
C ASP A 306 -22.08 3.20 -13.69
N HIS A 307 -21.03 3.78 -14.30
CA HIS A 307 -21.17 4.61 -15.50
C HIS A 307 -21.67 3.83 -16.71
N THR A 308 -21.08 2.67 -16.99
CA THR A 308 -21.39 1.89 -18.19
C THR A 308 -22.79 1.30 -18.16
N ARG A 309 -23.38 1.10 -16.97
CA ARG A 309 -24.78 0.66 -16.81
C ARG A 309 -25.81 1.70 -17.27
N VAL A 310 -25.53 2.98 -17.05
CA VAL A 310 -26.49 4.06 -17.39
C VAL A 310 -26.18 4.72 -18.74
N ARG A 311 -24.92 4.70 -19.17
CA ARG A 311 -24.50 5.28 -20.44
C ARG A 311 -24.97 4.40 -21.60
N HIS A 312 -25.71 4.97 -22.54
CA HIS A 312 -26.12 4.28 -23.76
C HIS A 312 -25.24 4.68 -24.94
N VAL A 313 -24.77 3.69 -25.71
CA VAL A 313 -24.00 3.87 -26.95
C VAL A 313 -24.49 2.85 -27.96
N PHE A 314 -24.71 3.28 -29.20
CA PHE A 314 -25.24 2.41 -30.28
C PHE A 314 -26.52 1.65 -29.89
N GLY A 315 -27.44 2.29 -29.17
CA GLY A 315 -28.78 1.76 -28.88
C GLY A 315 -28.92 0.82 -27.68
N ARG A 316 -27.85 0.55 -26.91
CA ARG A 316 -27.90 -0.25 -25.68
C ARG A 316 -26.96 0.31 -24.59
N PRO A 317 -27.12 -0.09 -23.32
CA PRO A 317 -26.17 0.22 -22.26
C PRO A 317 -24.74 -0.15 -22.67
N LEU A 318 -23.77 0.69 -22.31
CA LEU A 318 -22.36 0.49 -22.63
C LEU A 318 -21.82 -0.79 -21.97
N PHE A 319 -22.36 -1.16 -20.80
CA PHE A 319 -22.08 -2.42 -20.10
C PHE A 319 -22.48 -3.67 -20.92
N GLU A 320 -23.36 -3.56 -21.91
CA GLU A 320 -23.77 -4.66 -22.80
C GLU A 320 -22.94 -4.73 -24.09
N GLN A 321 -22.07 -3.74 -24.34
CA GLN A 321 -21.20 -3.75 -25.51
C GLN A 321 -20.08 -4.79 -25.32
N PRO A 322 -19.89 -5.77 -26.22
CA PRO A 322 -18.90 -6.84 -26.05
C PRO A 322 -17.49 -6.34 -25.78
N LEU A 323 -17.05 -5.33 -26.53
CA LEU A 323 -15.72 -4.74 -26.33
C LEU A 323 -15.58 -4.09 -24.95
N MET A 324 -16.59 -3.36 -24.48
CA MET A 324 -16.55 -2.77 -23.14
C MET A 324 -16.50 -3.84 -22.04
N ARG A 325 -17.25 -4.94 -22.20
CA ARG A 325 -17.19 -6.07 -21.26
C ARG A 325 -15.79 -6.68 -21.22
N ALA A 326 -15.14 -6.81 -22.37
CA ALA A 326 -13.76 -7.25 -22.49
C ALA A 326 -12.76 -6.27 -21.84
N THR A 327 -13.02 -4.96 -21.90
CA THR A 327 -12.22 -3.94 -21.18
C THR A 327 -12.41 -4.02 -19.67
N LEU A 328 -13.65 -4.16 -19.19
CA LEU A 328 -13.97 -4.18 -17.75
C LEU A 328 -13.45 -5.44 -17.04
N LEU A 329 -13.46 -6.60 -17.72
CA LEU A 329 -13.16 -7.88 -17.10
C LEU A 329 -11.74 -7.93 -16.47
N PRO A 330 -10.64 -7.61 -17.17
CA PRO A 330 -9.31 -7.58 -16.57
C PRO A 330 -9.20 -6.60 -15.39
N MET A 331 -9.90 -5.46 -15.44
CA MET A 331 -9.90 -4.49 -14.33
C MET A 331 -10.51 -5.09 -13.06
N ILE A 332 -11.62 -5.85 -13.19
CA ILE A 332 -12.27 -6.56 -12.08
C ILE A 332 -11.33 -7.60 -11.49
N ILE A 333 -10.72 -8.44 -12.34
CA ILE A 333 -9.79 -9.49 -11.90
C ILE A 333 -8.56 -8.91 -11.20
N ASP A 334 -7.97 -7.84 -11.74
CA ASP A 334 -6.84 -7.15 -11.10
C ASP A 334 -7.22 -6.59 -9.73
N ALA A 335 -8.40 -5.98 -9.58
CA ALA A 335 -8.84 -5.41 -8.31
C ALA A 335 -9.03 -6.49 -7.22
N GLU A 336 -9.64 -7.63 -7.56
CA GLU A 336 -9.85 -8.73 -6.62
C GLU A 336 -8.54 -9.43 -6.23
N GLY A 337 -7.68 -9.74 -7.22
CA GLY A 337 -6.37 -10.33 -6.93
C GLY A 337 -5.48 -9.39 -6.10
N ALA A 338 -5.57 -8.08 -6.33
CA ALA A 338 -4.82 -7.08 -5.56
C ALA A 338 -5.26 -7.05 -4.09
N LEU A 339 -6.58 -7.10 -3.83
CA LEU A 339 -7.12 -7.19 -2.48
C LEU A 339 -6.65 -8.48 -1.79
N ALA A 340 -6.74 -9.62 -2.49
CA ALA A 340 -6.29 -10.92 -1.99
C ALA A 340 -4.83 -10.88 -1.53
N LEU A 341 -3.94 -10.36 -2.38
CA LEU A 341 -2.51 -10.26 -2.09
C LEU A 341 -2.21 -9.31 -0.92
N VAL A 342 -2.90 -8.17 -0.84
CA VAL A 342 -2.72 -7.20 0.25
C VAL A 342 -3.15 -7.81 1.59
N LEU A 343 -4.30 -8.48 1.63
CA LEU A 343 -4.79 -9.12 2.86
C LEU A 343 -3.94 -10.33 3.25
N GLU A 344 -3.40 -11.08 2.29
CA GLU A 344 -2.44 -12.16 2.56
C GLU A 344 -1.15 -11.61 3.18
N ALA A 345 -0.56 -10.56 2.59
CA ALA A 345 0.64 -9.93 3.15
C ALA A 345 0.38 -9.34 4.56
N ALA A 346 -0.82 -8.81 4.80
CA ALA A 346 -1.24 -8.35 6.12
C ALA A 346 -1.39 -9.50 7.13
N ALA A 347 -1.95 -10.63 6.72
CA ALA A 347 -2.04 -11.83 7.55
C ALA A 347 -0.64 -12.35 7.92
N ARG A 348 0.28 -12.42 6.95
CA ARG A 348 1.68 -12.80 7.22
C ARG A 348 2.42 -11.80 8.11
N LEU A 349 2.11 -10.51 8.01
CA LEU A 349 2.66 -9.50 8.93
C LEU A 349 2.15 -9.68 10.36
N THR A 350 0.88 -10.06 10.53
CA THR A 350 0.32 -10.42 11.86
C THR A 350 1.05 -11.63 12.44
N ALA A 351 1.15 -12.71 11.67
CA ALA A 351 1.88 -13.91 12.09
C ALA A 351 3.36 -13.64 12.39
N ALA A 352 4.02 -12.76 11.64
CA ALA A 352 5.41 -12.38 11.89
C ALA A 352 5.58 -11.56 13.19
N ASP A 353 4.61 -10.69 13.51
CA ASP A 353 4.63 -9.90 14.74
C ASP A 353 4.29 -10.75 15.98
N GLU A 354 3.38 -11.71 15.86
CA GLU A 354 2.99 -12.63 16.94
C GLU A 354 4.06 -13.72 17.16
N GLY A 355 4.50 -14.39 16.10
CA GLY A 355 5.51 -15.45 16.17
C GLY A 355 6.92 -14.95 16.54
N ALA A 356 7.16 -13.63 16.54
CA ALA A 356 8.37 -13.04 17.11
C ALA A 356 8.43 -13.18 18.64
N ALA A 357 7.29 -13.36 19.32
CA ALA A 357 7.24 -13.63 20.75
C ALA A 357 7.67 -15.07 21.11
N ASP A 358 7.41 -16.03 20.22
CA ASP A 358 7.61 -17.47 20.46
C ASP A 358 8.82 -18.08 19.72
N GLY A 359 9.56 -17.28 18.95
CA GLY A 359 10.75 -17.72 18.20
C GLY A 359 10.46 -18.46 16.89
N GLU A 360 9.19 -18.70 16.56
CA GLU A 360 8.73 -19.44 15.37
C GLU A 360 8.35 -18.53 14.17
N GLY A 361 8.37 -17.21 14.33
CA GLY A 361 7.95 -16.22 13.30
C GLY A 361 8.85 -16.10 12.05
N GLY A 362 9.87 -16.96 11.90
CA GLY A 362 10.88 -16.88 10.83
C GLY A 362 10.28 -16.97 9.43
N ALA A 363 9.46 -17.99 9.16
CA ALA A 363 8.87 -18.21 7.84
C ALA A 363 7.88 -17.09 7.44
N ALA A 364 7.06 -16.62 8.38
CA ALA A 364 6.14 -15.50 8.13
C ALA A 364 6.90 -14.21 7.81
N ARG A 365 8.01 -13.93 8.51
CA ARG A 365 8.86 -12.77 8.25
C ARG A 365 9.56 -12.84 6.89
N GLU A 366 10.02 -14.02 6.48
CA GLU A 366 10.59 -14.24 5.15
C GLU A 366 9.55 -13.99 4.05
N LEU A 367 8.32 -14.49 4.22
CA LEU A 367 7.22 -14.23 3.30
C LEU A 367 6.89 -12.73 3.20
N VAL A 368 6.77 -12.02 4.33
CA VAL A 368 6.53 -10.56 4.31
C VAL A 368 7.63 -9.83 3.55
N ARG A 369 8.89 -10.25 3.70
CA ARG A 369 10.05 -9.62 3.06
C ARG A 369 10.01 -9.67 1.53
N VAL A 370 9.39 -10.70 0.95
CA VAL A 370 9.24 -10.85 -0.51
C VAL A 370 7.85 -10.41 -1.02
N LEU A 371 6.76 -10.71 -0.31
CA LEU A 371 5.40 -10.34 -0.74
C LEU A 371 5.22 -8.82 -0.81
N THR A 372 5.80 -8.10 0.16
CA THR A 372 5.69 -6.63 0.22
C THR A 372 6.28 -5.94 -1.02
N PRO A 373 7.54 -6.17 -1.42
CA PRO A 373 8.08 -5.57 -2.63
C PRO A 373 7.39 -6.08 -3.90
N LEU A 374 6.98 -7.35 -3.97
CA LEU A 374 6.20 -7.88 -5.11
C LEU A 374 4.89 -7.11 -5.29
N ALA A 375 4.08 -7.04 -4.23
CA ALA A 375 2.81 -6.31 -4.24
C ALA A 375 3.01 -4.84 -4.60
N LYS A 376 3.98 -4.18 -3.99
CA LYS A 376 4.28 -2.77 -4.27
C LYS A 376 4.77 -2.54 -5.71
N HIS A 377 5.53 -3.47 -6.29
CA HIS A 377 6.00 -3.39 -7.67
C HIS A 377 4.84 -3.46 -8.65
N THR A 378 4.06 -4.54 -8.58
CA THR A 378 3.05 -4.87 -9.59
C THR A 378 1.76 -4.09 -9.39
N LEU A 379 1.22 -4.02 -8.16
CA LEU A 379 -0.09 -3.41 -7.92
C LEU A 379 -0.07 -1.90 -8.21
N CYS A 380 0.99 -1.19 -7.85
CA CYS A 380 1.12 0.24 -8.19
C CYS A 380 1.22 0.49 -9.70
N LYS A 381 1.79 -0.44 -10.48
CA LYS A 381 1.79 -0.36 -11.96
C LYS A 381 0.39 -0.64 -12.52
N ARG A 382 -0.29 -1.66 -12.01
CA ARG A 382 -1.67 -2.00 -12.42
C ARG A 382 -2.66 -0.89 -12.09
N ALA A 383 -2.53 -0.24 -10.93
CA ALA A 383 -3.39 0.88 -10.56
C ALA A 383 -3.34 2.03 -11.58
N ARG A 384 -2.19 2.33 -12.19
CA ARG A 384 -2.12 3.33 -13.28
C ARG A 384 -2.91 2.91 -14.52
N SER A 385 -2.79 1.65 -14.92
CA SER A 385 -3.55 1.12 -16.06
C SER A 385 -5.05 1.15 -15.76
N VAL A 386 -5.48 0.57 -14.64
CA VAL A 386 -6.90 0.48 -14.26
C VAL A 386 -7.55 1.85 -14.07
N THR A 387 -6.86 2.81 -13.44
CA THR A 387 -7.40 4.17 -13.30
C THR A 387 -7.43 4.93 -14.62
N GLY A 388 -6.45 4.72 -15.51
CA GLY A 388 -6.44 5.26 -16.86
C GLY A 388 -7.61 4.75 -17.71
N GLU A 389 -7.83 3.43 -17.72
CA GLU A 389 -8.99 2.80 -18.37
C GLU A 389 -10.30 3.35 -17.81
N ALA A 390 -10.42 3.45 -16.48
CA ALA A 390 -11.64 4.00 -15.86
C ALA A 390 -11.92 5.45 -16.27
N MET A 391 -10.87 6.26 -16.45
CA MET A 391 -10.99 7.62 -16.96
C MET A 391 -11.48 7.62 -18.41
N GLU A 392 -10.90 6.77 -19.26
CA GLU A 392 -11.30 6.63 -20.67
C GLU A 392 -12.73 6.10 -20.82
N ILE A 393 -13.13 5.12 -20.02
CA ILE A 393 -14.49 4.54 -20.01
C ILE A 393 -15.56 5.61 -19.76
N ARG A 394 -15.24 6.63 -18.95
CA ARG A 394 -16.16 7.75 -18.70
C ARG A 394 -16.15 8.80 -19.82
N GLY A 395 -15.21 8.72 -20.76
CA GLY A 395 -15.09 9.61 -21.92
C GLY A 395 -14.70 11.03 -21.52
N GLY A 396 -15.22 12.04 -22.22
CA GLY A 396 -14.89 13.45 -21.96
C GLY A 396 -15.14 13.89 -20.51
N ASN A 397 -16.17 13.34 -19.85
CA ASN A 397 -16.44 13.58 -18.43
C ASN A 397 -15.35 13.00 -17.51
N GLY A 398 -14.68 11.92 -17.93
CA GLY A 398 -13.55 11.39 -17.19
C GLY A 398 -12.36 12.34 -17.16
N TYR A 399 -12.26 13.27 -18.11
CA TYR A 399 -11.13 14.19 -18.24
C TYR A 399 -11.32 15.54 -17.54
N ILE A 400 -12.46 15.78 -16.88
CA ILE A 400 -12.74 17.00 -16.12
C ILE A 400 -12.75 16.72 -14.62
N GLU A 401 -12.22 17.66 -13.83
CA GLU A 401 -12.02 17.49 -12.37
C GLU A 401 -13.33 17.48 -11.55
N ASP A 402 -14.49 17.72 -12.19
CA ASP A 402 -15.82 17.53 -11.57
C ASP A 402 -16.09 16.05 -11.23
N TRP A 403 -15.43 15.14 -11.95
CA TRP A 403 -15.50 13.70 -11.69
C TRP A 403 -14.25 13.23 -10.95
N VAL A 404 -14.37 12.12 -10.23
CA VAL A 404 -13.26 11.58 -9.43
C VAL A 404 -12.11 11.02 -10.29
N ASN A 405 -12.37 10.71 -11.57
CA ASN A 405 -11.44 9.99 -12.44
C ASN A 405 -10.06 10.66 -12.60
N PRO A 406 -9.93 11.97 -12.87
CA PRO A 406 -8.63 12.62 -12.93
C PRO A 406 -7.86 12.50 -11.62
N ARG A 407 -8.53 12.66 -10.47
CA ARG A 407 -7.91 12.49 -9.15
C ARG A 407 -7.36 11.08 -8.95
N LEU A 408 -8.13 10.04 -9.29
CA LEU A 408 -7.65 8.65 -9.21
C LEU A 408 -6.41 8.42 -10.08
N VAL A 409 -6.39 8.96 -11.30
CA VAL A 409 -5.23 8.85 -12.21
C VAL A 409 -4.03 9.60 -11.63
N ARG A 410 -4.20 10.84 -11.18
CA ARG A 410 -3.14 11.67 -10.58
C ARG A 410 -2.54 10.98 -9.36
N ASP A 411 -3.37 10.40 -8.49
CA ASP A 411 -2.95 9.72 -7.27
C ASP A 411 -2.28 8.36 -7.53
N ALA A 412 -2.81 7.56 -8.47
CA ALA A 412 -2.25 6.25 -8.82
C ALA A 412 -0.80 6.34 -9.35
N HIS A 413 -0.42 7.45 -9.98
CA HIS A 413 0.95 7.64 -10.46
C HIS A 413 1.97 7.72 -9.32
N LEU A 414 1.59 8.29 -8.18
CA LEU A 414 2.52 8.47 -7.05
C LEU A 414 2.99 7.14 -6.46
N GLY A 415 2.10 6.12 -6.41
CA GLY A 415 2.38 4.81 -5.81
C GLY A 415 3.59 4.07 -6.38
N SER A 416 3.92 4.28 -7.66
CA SER A 416 5.11 3.67 -8.28
C SER A 416 6.37 4.53 -8.22
N ILE A 417 6.29 5.74 -7.67
CA ILE A 417 7.40 6.68 -7.57
C ILE A 417 7.96 6.67 -6.15
N TRP A 418 7.13 6.98 -5.16
CA TRP A 418 7.57 7.05 -3.76
C TRP A 418 7.79 5.65 -3.14
N GLU A 419 8.51 5.60 -2.02
CA GLU A 419 8.87 4.37 -1.31
C GLU A 419 9.63 3.33 -2.18
N GLY A 420 10.28 3.82 -3.24
CA GLY A 420 11.11 3.08 -4.20
C GLY A 420 10.45 2.92 -5.57
N SER A 421 11.12 3.32 -6.66
CA SER A 421 10.57 3.16 -8.02
C SER A 421 10.40 1.70 -8.43
N SER A 422 9.59 1.40 -9.44
CA SER A 422 9.34 0.02 -9.89
C SER A 422 10.64 -0.78 -10.15
N ASN A 423 11.65 -0.17 -10.79
CA ASN A 423 12.93 -0.85 -11.04
C ASN A 423 13.70 -1.10 -9.74
N VAL A 424 13.75 -0.12 -8.83
CA VAL A 424 14.41 -0.26 -7.52
C VAL A 424 13.78 -1.40 -6.70
N ILE A 425 12.46 -1.51 -6.73
CA ILE A 425 11.74 -2.57 -6.02
C ILE A 425 11.98 -3.92 -6.68
N ALA A 426 12.03 -4.00 -8.02
CA ALA A 426 12.39 -5.24 -8.71
C ALA A 426 13.81 -5.70 -8.33
N LEU A 427 14.78 -4.78 -8.23
CA LEU A 427 16.13 -5.10 -7.74
C LEU A 427 16.14 -5.56 -6.27
N ASP A 428 15.22 -5.06 -5.43
CA ASP A 428 15.03 -5.59 -4.07
C ASP A 428 14.52 -7.04 -4.09
N VAL A 429 13.61 -7.38 -5.01
CA VAL A 429 13.15 -8.77 -5.22
C VAL A 429 14.32 -9.66 -5.65
N LEU A 430 15.15 -9.22 -6.61
CA LEU A 430 16.34 -9.97 -7.03
C LEU A 430 17.29 -10.22 -5.85
N ARG A 431 17.47 -9.22 -4.99
CA ARG A 431 18.27 -9.34 -3.77
C ARG A 431 17.67 -10.36 -2.78
N CYS A 432 16.35 -10.38 -2.62
CA CYS A 432 15.66 -11.41 -1.82
C CYS A 432 15.88 -12.80 -2.41
N MET A 433 15.77 -12.98 -3.73
CA MET A 433 16.06 -14.25 -4.40
C MET A 433 17.50 -14.72 -4.15
N ARG A 434 18.49 -13.86 -4.39
CA ARG A 434 19.93 -14.19 -4.21
C ARG A 434 20.28 -14.57 -2.77
N ARG A 435 19.68 -13.91 -1.77
CA ARG A 435 20.07 -14.07 -0.35
C ARG A 435 19.25 -15.10 0.40
N GLN A 436 17.99 -15.30 0.01
CA GLN A 436 17.00 -16.05 0.78
C GLN A 436 16.28 -17.11 -0.06
N GLY A 437 16.60 -17.23 -1.35
CA GLY A 437 15.88 -18.17 -2.22
C GLY A 437 14.38 -17.84 -2.32
N ALA A 438 14.03 -16.55 -2.28
CA ALA A 438 12.65 -16.11 -2.09
C ALA A 438 11.64 -16.67 -3.12
N HIS A 439 12.06 -16.96 -4.35
CA HIS A 439 11.23 -17.64 -5.36
C HIS A 439 10.94 -19.10 -5.03
N HIS A 440 11.86 -19.80 -4.34
CA HIS A 440 11.59 -21.11 -3.75
C HIS A 440 10.62 -21.01 -2.58
N THR A 441 10.82 -20.07 -1.65
CA THR A 441 9.91 -19.86 -0.52
C THR A 441 8.47 -19.64 -1.00
N LEU A 442 8.28 -18.83 -2.04
CA LEU A 442 6.98 -18.62 -2.66
C LEU A 442 6.43 -19.90 -3.30
N ALA A 443 7.24 -20.63 -4.07
CA ALA A 443 6.82 -21.89 -4.68
C ALA A 443 6.46 -22.97 -3.64
N ASP A 444 7.21 -23.06 -2.55
CA ASP A 444 6.95 -24.02 -1.46
C ASP A 444 5.69 -23.62 -0.66
N THR A 445 5.39 -22.32 -0.56
CA THR A 445 4.20 -21.83 0.16
C THR A 445 2.92 -21.91 -0.68
N TYR A 446 2.99 -21.60 -1.97
CA TYR A 446 1.83 -21.42 -2.85
C TYR A 446 1.70 -22.49 -3.94
N GLY A 447 2.67 -23.40 -4.07
CA GLY A 447 2.77 -24.38 -5.16
C GLY A 447 1.96 -25.67 -5.01
N ASP A 448 1.37 -25.93 -3.85
CA ASP A 448 0.72 -27.22 -3.58
C ASP A 448 -0.61 -27.41 -4.31
N ARG A 449 -1.29 -26.31 -4.66
CA ARG A 449 -2.57 -26.34 -5.38
C ARG A 449 -2.43 -26.95 -6.77
N ALA A 450 -3.27 -27.94 -7.08
CA ALA A 450 -3.24 -28.64 -8.36
C ALA A 450 -3.41 -27.69 -9.56
N GLU A 451 -4.26 -26.66 -9.41
CA GLU A 451 -4.55 -25.68 -10.46
C GLU A 451 -3.35 -24.80 -10.81
N THR A 452 -2.49 -24.47 -9.84
CA THR A 452 -1.36 -23.55 -10.02
C THR A 452 0.01 -24.24 -9.95
N ARG A 453 0.07 -25.54 -9.61
CA ARG A 453 1.32 -26.29 -9.39
C ARG A 453 2.30 -26.17 -10.54
N GLY A 454 1.88 -26.43 -11.78
CA GLY A 454 2.78 -26.37 -12.92
C GLY A 454 3.29 -24.95 -13.21
N ARG A 455 2.51 -23.90 -12.90
CA ARG A 455 2.99 -22.52 -12.98
C ARG A 455 4.08 -22.26 -11.96
N TRP A 456 3.90 -22.73 -10.71
CA TRP A 456 4.92 -22.60 -9.67
C TRP A 456 6.18 -23.42 -9.96
N GLU A 457 6.07 -24.62 -10.50
CA GLU A 457 7.21 -25.41 -10.98
C GLU A 457 7.99 -24.70 -12.08
N LEU A 458 7.27 -24.10 -13.05
CA LEU A 458 7.88 -23.30 -14.11
C LEU A 458 8.56 -22.05 -13.56
N LEU A 459 7.89 -21.31 -12.67
CA LEU A 459 8.44 -20.09 -12.07
C LEU A 459 9.64 -20.38 -11.19
N ARG A 460 9.66 -21.50 -10.47
CA ARG A 460 10.81 -21.97 -9.71
C ARG A 460 12.02 -22.17 -10.63
N LYS A 461 11.87 -23.00 -11.68
CA LYS A 461 12.93 -23.25 -12.68
C LYS A 461 13.40 -21.97 -13.37
N LYS A 462 12.46 -21.09 -13.71
CA LYS A 462 12.77 -19.79 -14.34
C LYS A 462 13.54 -18.87 -13.41
N GLY A 463 13.24 -18.89 -12.10
CA GLY A 463 13.98 -18.16 -11.09
C GLY A 463 15.40 -18.67 -10.93
N ASP A 464 15.59 -19.99 -10.92
CA ASP A 464 16.90 -20.63 -10.86
C ASP A 464 17.74 -20.26 -12.09
N ALA A 465 17.18 -20.44 -13.28
CA ALA A 465 17.82 -20.06 -14.53
C ALA A 465 18.13 -18.55 -14.60
N LEU A 466 17.26 -17.69 -14.05
CA LEU A 466 17.52 -16.26 -13.95
C LEU A 466 18.75 -15.97 -13.08
N LEU A 467 18.91 -16.67 -11.95
CA LEU A 467 20.05 -16.47 -11.04
C LEU A 467 21.38 -17.02 -11.57
N GLU A 468 21.36 -17.88 -12.58
CA GLU A 468 22.54 -18.39 -13.29
C GLU A 468 23.09 -17.41 -14.35
N LEU A 469 22.29 -16.44 -14.79
CA LEU A 469 22.70 -15.46 -15.80
C LEU A 469 23.74 -14.46 -15.26
N PRO A 470 24.50 -13.76 -16.13
CA PRO A 470 25.30 -12.61 -15.72
C PRO A 470 24.46 -11.52 -15.03
N THR A 471 25.03 -10.82 -14.04
CA THR A 471 24.32 -9.81 -13.22
C THR A 471 23.46 -8.85 -14.03
N ASP A 472 24.01 -8.27 -15.10
CA ASP A 472 23.29 -7.29 -15.93
C ASP A 472 22.05 -7.91 -16.60
N GLU A 473 22.13 -9.17 -17.04
CA GLU A 473 20.99 -9.88 -17.59
C GLU A 473 19.93 -10.21 -16.53
N GLN A 474 20.35 -10.50 -15.30
CA GLN A 474 19.41 -10.68 -14.18
C GLN A 474 18.62 -9.39 -13.96
N GLU A 475 19.31 -8.25 -13.91
CA GLU A 475 18.71 -6.93 -13.69
C GLU A 475 17.80 -6.50 -14.85
N MET A 476 18.14 -6.84 -16.10
CA MET A 476 17.28 -6.58 -17.26
C MET A 476 15.96 -7.36 -17.21
N ARG A 477 15.97 -8.57 -16.64
CA ARG A 477 14.83 -9.51 -16.70
C ARG A 477 13.98 -9.52 -15.43
N ILE A 478 14.52 -9.08 -14.29
CA ILE A 478 13.84 -9.22 -12.98
C ILE A 478 12.49 -8.52 -12.93
N GLY A 479 12.32 -7.36 -13.58
CA GLY A 479 11.05 -6.63 -13.56
C GLY A 479 9.88 -7.46 -14.08
N ARG A 480 10.09 -8.20 -15.19
CA ARG A 480 9.08 -9.10 -15.75
C ARG A 480 8.83 -10.31 -14.84
N TYR A 481 9.91 -10.89 -14.31
CA TYR A 481 9.79 -12.05 -13.42
C TYR A 481 9.08 -11.72 -12.10
N ALA A 482 9.29 -10.52 -11.55
CA ALA A 482 8.56 -10.02 -10.38
C ALA A 482 7.06 -9.86 -10.67
N ASP A 483 6.67 -9.37 -11.87
CA ASP A 483 5.26 -9.32 -12.28
C ASP A 483 4.66 -10.73 -12.39
N GLU A 484 5.40 -11.70 -12.93
CA GLU A 484 4.95 -13.10 -13.04
C GLU A 484 4.77 -13.79 -11.67
N LEU A 485 5.73 -13.62 -10.76
CA LEU A 485 5.62 -14.10 -9.38
C LEU A 485 4.40 -13.50 -8.68
N THR A 486 4.21 -12.18 -8.80
CA THR A 486 3.08 -11.49 -8.14
C THR A 486 1.74 -12.00 -8.67
N ARG A 487 1.62 -12.15 -9.99
CA ARG A 487 0.41 -12.67 -10.64
C ARG A 487 0.12 -14.13 -10.27
N ALA A 488 1.14 -14.96 -10.11
CA ALA A 488 0.97 -16.34 -9.65
C ALA A 488 0.50 -16.42 -8.19
N VAL A 489 1.01 -15.54 -7.30
CA VAL A 489 0.48 -15.44 -5.92
C VAL A 489 -0.98 -15.01 -5.95
N MET A 490 -1.33 -13.98 -6.73
CA MET A 490 -2.73 -13.55 -6.87
C MET A 490 -3.63 -14.70 -7.36
N GLU A 491 -3.20 -15.43 -8.39
CA GLU A 491 -3.92 -16.59 -8.92
C GLU A 491 -4.15 -17.68 -7.86
N THR A 492 -3.11 -18.09 -7.13
CA THR A 492 -3.24 -19.10 -6.06
C THR A 492 -4.21 -18.64 -4.97
N LEU A 493 -4.10 -17.38 -4.52
CA LEU A 493 -4.98 -16.84 -3.49
C LEU A 493 -6.45 -16.74 -3.94
N LEU A 494 -6.70 -16.50 -5.23
CA LEU A 494 -8.05 -16.55 -5.81
C LEU A 494 -8.60 -17.98 -5.81
N TYR A 495 -7.78 -19.00 -6.08
CA TYR A 495 -8.19 -20.40 -5.94
C TYR A 495 -8.41 -20.81 -4.48
N ASP A 496 -7.63 -20.28 -3.53
CA ASP A 496 -7.89 -20.46 -2.10
C ASP A 496 -9.26 -19.91 -1.70
N GLN A 497 -9.59 -18.72 -2.18
CA GLN A 497 -10.90 -18.12 -1.96
C GLN A 497 -12.01 -18.93 -2.63
N ALA A 498 -11.79 -19.40 -3.86
CA ALA A 498 -12.74 -20.20 -4.61
C ALA A 498 -13.09 -21.51 -3.91
N ALA A 499 -12.09 -22.23 -3.41
CA ALA A 499 -12.29 -23.47 -2.67
C ALA A 499 -13.14 -23.22 -1.42
N HIS A 500 -12.75 -22.23 -0.62
CA HIS A 500 -13.48 -21.86 0.59
C HIS A 500 -14.93 -21.45 0.31
N GLU A 501 -15.17 -20.56 -0.66
CA GLU A 501 -16.53 -20.07 -0.97
C GLU A 501 -17.42 -21.19 -1.53
N THR A 502 -16.86 -22.07 -2.37
CA THR A 502 -17.60 -23.20 -2.94
C THR A 502 -17.99 -24.21 -1.86
N GLU A 503 -17.07 -24.54 -0.96
CA GLU A 503 -17.32 -25.48 0.14
C GLU A 503 -18.33 -24.94 1.15
N THR A 504 -18.24 -23.66 1.51
CA THR A 504 -19.06 -23.07 2.58
C THR A 504 -20.42 -22.58 2.10
N THR A 505 -20.53 -22.10 0.86
CA THR A 505 -21.76 -21.45 0.36
C THR A 505 -22.32 -22.07 -0.91
N GLY A 506 -21.57 -22.95 -1.58
CA GLY A 506 -21.90 -23.48 -2.91
C GLY A 506 -21.87 -22.44 -4.04
N ASN A 507 -21.35 -21.23 -3.79
CA ASN A 507 -21.23 -20.19 -4.79
C ASN A 507 -19.98 -20.40 -5.64
N GLY A 508 -20.14 -20.50 -6.97
CA GLY A 508 -19.06 -20.68 -7.94
C GLY A 508 -18.42 -19.38 -8.42
N ARG A 509 -18.82 -18.22 -7.87
CA ARG A 509 -18.33 -16.91 -8.32
C ARG A 509 -16.81 -16.77 -8.17
N ALA A 510 -16.25 -17.01 -6.98
CA ALA A 510 -14.79 -16.93 -6.81
C ALA A 510 -14.04 -17.95 -7.67
N LEU A 511 -14.62 -19.13 -7.95
CA LEU A 511 -14.04 -20.09 -8.88
C LEU A 511 -13.99 -19.54 -10.31
N LEU A 512 -15.05 -18.86 -10.76
CA LEU A 512 -15.07 -18.17 -12.05
C LEU A 512 -14.02 -17.05 -12.11
N VAL A 513 -13.84 -16.27 -11.03
CA VAL A 513 -12.76 -15.27 -10.93
C VAL A 513 -11.39 -15.92 -11.05
N ALA A 514 -11.11 -16.98 -10.30
CA ALA A 514 -9.82 -17.67 -10.31
C ALA A 514 -9.49 -18.25 -11.69
N ARG A 515 -10.45 -18.93 -12.33
CA ARG A 515 -10.31 -19.47 -13.69
C ARG A 515 -10.10 -18.37 -14.73
N THR A 516 -10.81 -17.25 -14.59
CA THR A 516 -10.64 -16.09 -15.47
C THR A 516 -9.24 -15.48 -15.30
N CYS A 517 -8.74 -15.40 -14.07
CA CYS A 517 -7.37 -14.98 -13.79
C CYS A 517 -6.38 -15.88 -14.54
N THR A 518 -6.47 -17.20 -14.39
CA THR A 518 -5.63 -18.16 -15.13
C THR A 518 -5.68 -17.91 -16.64
N ALA A 519 -6.88 -17.78 -17.21
CA ALA A 519 -7.05 -17.58 -18.64
C ALA A 519 -6.41 -16.28 -19.13
N LEU A 520 -6.59 -15.16 -18.41
CA LEU A 520 -5.99 -13.87 -18.76
C LEU A 520 -4.47 -13.83 -18.57
N LEU A 521 -3.92 -14.66 -17.68
CA LEU A 521 -2.47 -14.82 -17.53
C LEU A 521 -1.85 -15.57 -18.71
N ASP A 522 -2.62 -16.49 -19.28
CA ASP A 522 -2.20 -17.38 -20.36
C ASP A 522 -2.42 -16.78 -21.75
N ASP A 523 -3.52 -16.06 -21.93
CA ASP A 523 -3.91 -15.37 -23.17
C ASP A 523 -4.67 -14.08 -22.81
N PRO A 524 -3.96 -12.96 -22.60
CA PRO A 524 -4.57 -11.70 -22.17
C PRO A 524 -5.51 -11.09 -23.22
N ASP A 525 -5.39 -11.47 -24.49
CA ASP A 525 -6.15 -10.89 -25.61
C ASP A 525 -7.49 -11.63 -25.85
N THR A 526 -7.69 -12.80 -25.22
CA THR A 526 -8.87 -13.63 -25.41
C THR A 526 -9.63 -13.84 -24.09
N PRO A 527 -10.42 -12.84 -23.61
CA PRO A 527 -11.20 -12.96 -22.38
C PRO A 527 -12.23 -14.11 -22.48
N PRO A 528 -12.35 -14.98 -21.45
CA PRO A 528 -13.26 -16.11 -21.51
C PRO A 528 -14.72 -15.71 -21.63
N ARG A 529 -15.45 -16.37 -22.56
CA ARG A 529 -16.86 -16.05 -22.81
C ARG A 529 -17.75 -16.27 -21.57
N ALA A 530 -17.55 -17.36 -20.83
CA ALA A 530 -18.29 -17.64 -19.60
C ALA A 530 -18.14 -16.51 -18.55
N ALA A 531 -16.94 -15.94 -18.41
CA ALA A 531 -16.69 -14.80 -17.52
C ALA A 531 -17.38 -13.53 -18.02
N LEU A 532 -17.36 -13.29 -19.34
CA LEU A 532 -18.06 -12.16 -19.95
C LEU A 532 -19.57 -12.28 -19.83
N ASP A 533 -20.15 -13.48 -19.89
CA ASP A 533 -21.60 -13.67 -19.74
C ASP A 533 -22.04 -13.41 -18.27
N HIS A 534 -21.18 -13.68 -17.30
CA HIS A 534 -21.40 -13.44 -15.86
C HIS A 534 -20.70 -12.18 -15.29
N LEU A 535 -20.37 -11.21 -16.14
CA LEU A 535 -19.63 -10.01 -15.73
C LEU A 535 -20.33 -9.22 -14.61
N ALA A 536 -21.66 -9.24 -14.55
CA ALA A 536 -22.42 -8.53 -13.52
C ALA A 536 -22.16 -9.12 -12.13
N GLU A 537 -22.21 -10.44 -12.01
CA GLU A 537 -21.95 -11.16 -10.77
C GLU A 537 -20.48 -11.05 -10.34
N LEU A 538 -19.56 -11.03 -11.30
CA LEU A 538 -18.15 -10.75 -11.03
C LEU A 538 -17.96 -9.32 -10.51
N ALA A 539 -18.57 -8.32 -11.16
CA ALA A 539 -18.38 -6.91 -10.82
C ALA A 539 -19.01 -6.49 -9.47
N GLU A 540 -20.21 -7.01 -9.17
CA GLU A 540 -21.07 -6.51 -8.08
C GLU A 540 -21.40 -7.56 -7.02
N GLY A 541 -20.97 -8.81 -7.25
CA GLY A 541 -21.35 -9.94 -6.40
C GLY A 541 -22.65 -10.58 -6.87
N GLY A 542 -22.95 -11.74 -6.27
CA GLY A 542 -24.07 -12.57 -6.68
C GLY A 542 -23.72 -14.05 -6.62
N ARG A 543 -24.72 -14.89 -6.87
CA ARG A 543 -24.54 -16.34 -6.92
C ARG A 543 -24.35 -16.80 -8.35
N VAL A 544 -23.27 -17.51 -8.61
CA VAL A 544 -23.00 -18.19 -9.88
C VAL A 544 -22.94 -19.68 -9.59
N ALA A 545 -23.54 -20.52 -10.45
CA ALA A 545 -23.33 -21.95 -10.34
C ALA A 545 -21.84 -22.28 -10.56
N PRO A 546 -21.29 -23.40 -10.08
CA PRO A 546 -19.91 -23.78 -10.39
C PRO A 546 -19.65 -24.12 -11.87
N SER A 547 -20.69 -24.48 -12.64
CA SER A 547 -20.57 -24.98 -14.01
C SER A 547 -19.95 -24.00 -15.02
N PRO A 548 -20.23 -22.68 -15.02
CA PRO A 548 -19.61 -21.76 -15.98
C PRO A 548 -18.09 -21.68 -15.81
N ALA A 549 -17.57 -21.90 -14.60
CA ALA A 549 -16.13 -21.94 -14.37
C ALA A 549 -15.46 -23.20 -14.97
N GLN A 550 -16.23 -24.26 -15.24
CA GLN A 550 -15.74 -25.48 -15.90
C GLN A 550 -15.59 -25.31 -17.42
N GLU A 551 -16.27 -24.31 -18.00
CA GLU A 551 -16.14 -23.95 -19.42
C GLU A 551 -14.81 -23.24 -19.73
N ILE A 552 -14.15 -22.71 -18.70
CA ILE A 552 -12.81 -22.14 -18.80
C ILE A 552 -11.83 -23.26 -18.47
N PRO A 553 -11.14 -23.85 -19.48
CA PRO A 553 -10.29 -25.00 -19.23
C PRO A 553 -9.18 -24.63 -18.23
N ALA A 554 -9.05 -25.44 -17.19
CA ALA A 554 -7.78 -25.55 -16.50
C ALA A 554 -6.80 -26.09 -17.54
N LYS A 555 -5.78 -25.34 -17.97
CA LYS A 555 -4.76 -25.99 -18.80
C LYS A 555 -4.15 -27.12 -17.97
N GLU A 556 -4.36 -28.35 -18.42
CA GLU A 556 -3.47 -29.45 -18.04
C GLU A 556 -2.07 -29.05 -18.48
N ASN A 557 -1.15 -28.97 -17.53
CA ASN A 557 0.23 -28.58 -17.74
C ASN A 557 0.94 -29.57 -18.67
N THR A 558 0.71 -29.45 -19.98
CA THR A 558 1.64 -29.97 -20.97
C THR A 558 2.72 -28.91 -21.14
N VAL A 559 3.83 -29.14 -20.45
CA VAL A 559 5.08 -28.41 -20.59
C VAL A 559 5.46 -28.46 -22.08
N LYS A 560 5.15 -27.41 -22.84
CA LYS A 560 5.88 -27.13 -24.08
C LYS A 560 7.10 -26.31 -23.67
N GLU A 561 8.28 -26.94 -23.80
CA GLU A 561 9.55 -26.23 -23.74
C GLU A 561 9.47 -24.99 -24.66
N PRO A 562 9.88 -23.80 -24.20
CA PRO A 562 9.95 -22.65 -25.08
C PRO A 562 10.97 -22.96 -26.18
N ALA A 563 10.55 -22.74 -27.44
CA ALA A 563 11.46 -22.79 -28.57
C ALA A 563 12.64 -21.86 -28.28
N ALA A 564 13.86 -22.42 -28.34
CA ALA A 564 15.08 -21.65 -28.31
C ALA A 564 15.07 -20.69 -29.50
N HIS A 565 14.79 -19.42 -29.24
CA HIS A 565 15.09 -18.36 -30.20
C HIS A 565 16.55 -17.98 -30.02
N ALA A 566 17.31 -18.32 -31.06
CA ALA A 566 18.72 -18.00 -31.28
C ALA A 566 18.99 -16.49 -31.39
#